data_AF-A0A7Y2L7F3-F1
#
_entry.id   AF-A0A7Y2L7F3-F1
#
_cell.length_a   1.000
_cell.length_b   1.000
_cell.length_c   1.000
_cell.angle_alpha   90.00
_cell.angle_beta   90.00
_cell.angle_gamma   90.00
#
_symmetry.space_group_name_H-M   'P 1'
#
loop_
_entity.id
_entity.type
_entity.pdbx_description
1 polymer ?
#
loop_
_entity_poly.entity_id
_entity_poly.type
_entity_poly.pdbx_seq_one_letter_code
_entity_poly.pdbx_strand_id
1 'polypeptide(L)'
;MEKLYSILEPYDSWWNDEGEEKNLEARKALQEFYAEFKKLKPSKKYERRDILHMSYIFHLVKIKKALDERKYMRACNELISLMHYEPFLQGRIYYNVLKLLEDEVIQDAT
;
A
#
# COMPACT_ATOMS: atom_id res chain seq x y z
N MET A 1 -8.00 6.65 -9.01
CA MET A 1 -6.71 6.72 -8.31
C MET A 1 -6.72 7.78 -7.23
N GLU A 2 -7.19 9.01 -7.49
CA GLU A 2 -7.28 10.10 -6.51
C GLU A 2 -7.88 9.68 -5.16
N LYS A 3 -9.01 8.96 -5.17
CA LYS A 3 -9.63 8.43 -3.94
C LYS A 3 -8.69 7.56 -3.09
N LEU A 4 -7.82 6.76 -3.72
CA LEU A 4 -6.89 5.90 -3.00
C LEU A 4 -5.77 6.72 -2.34
N TYR A 5 -5.31 7.77 -3.01
CA TYR A 5 -4.33 8.71 -2.44
C TYR A 5 -4.93 9.46 -1.25
N SER A 6 -6.14 10.02 -1.39
CA SER A 6 -6.77 10.81 -0.32
C SER A 6 -7.00 10.04 0.98
N ILE A 7 -7.11 8.70 0.92
CA ILE A 7 -7.23 7.87 2.12
C ILE A 7 -5.90 7.78 2.87
N LEU A 8 -4.78 7.73 2.15
CA LEU A 8 -3.45 7.48 2.74
C LEU A 8 -2.65 8.75 3.04
N GLU A 9 -2.82 9.81 2.23
CA GLU A 9 -2.06 11.07 2.32
C GLU A 9 -2.08 11.72 3.72
N PRO A 10 -3.17 11.71 4.50
CA PRO A 10 -3.15 12.28 5.86
C PRO A 10 -2.20 11.57 6.83
N TYR A 11 -1.69 10.40 6.45
CA TYR A 11 -0.90 9.47 7.27
C TYR A 11 0.44 9.11 6.64
N ASP A 12 0.94 9.86 5.65
CA ASP A 12 2.13 9.55 4.86
C ASP A 12 3.48 9.85 5.54
N SER A 13 3.63 9.50 6.82
CA SER A 13 4.87 9.76 7.56
C SER A 13 5.92 8.67 7.37
N TRP A 14 7.09 9.03 6.82
CA TRP A 14 8.27 8.16 6.76
C TRP A 14 8.79 7.76 8.16
N TRP A 15 8.74 8.69 9.12
CA TRP A 15 9.31 8.54 10.44
C TRP A 15 8.38 7.84 11.44
N ASN A 16 7.06 7.89 11.19
CA ASN A 16 6.03 7.30 12.05
C ASN A 16 6.13 7.83 13.51
N ASP A 17 6.36 9.12 13.66
CA ASP A 17 6.69 9.80 14.92
C ASP A 17 5.56 10.71 15.44
N GLU A 18 4.37 10.65 14.84
CA GLU A 18 3.21 11.46 15.22
C GLU A 18 2.36 10.86 16.36
N GLY A 19 2.83 9.77 16.97
CA GLY A 19 2.20 9.11 18.12
C GLY A 19 1.30 7.92 17.78
N GLU A 20 1.00 7.13 18.81
CA GLU A 20 0.29 5.85 18.66
C GLU A 20 -1.15 6.01 18.17
N GLU A 21 -1.86 7.05 18.62
CA GLU A 21 -3.23 7.32 18.17
C GLU A 21 -3.29 7.51 16.65
N LYS A 22 -2.42 8.37 16.11
CA LYS A 22 -2.33 8.61 14.66
C LYS A 22 -1.84 7.39 13.89
N ASN A 23 -0.97 6.57 14.50
CA ASN A 23 -0.55 5.29 13.93
C ASN A 23 -1.73 4.30 13.82
N LEU A 24 -2.62 4.23 14.82
CA LEU A 24 -3.82 3.40 14.78
C LEU A 24 -4.86 3.93 13.79
N GLU A 25 -4.97 5.25 13.62
CA GLU A 25 -5.77 5.83 12.55
C GLU A 25 -5.24 5.46 11.16
N ALA A 26 -3.92 5.49 10.97
CA ALA A 26 -3.29 5.03 9.74
C ALA A 26 -3.60 3.55 9.44
N ARG A 27 -3.66 2.68 10.47
CA ARG A 27 -4.12 1.30 10.31
C ARG A 27 -5.55 1.24 9.76
N LYS A 28 -6.47 2.06 10.27
CA LYS A 28 -7.86 2.13 9.76
C LYS A 28 -7.89 2.63 8.32
N ALA A 29 -7.07 3.62 7.98
CA ALA A 29 -6.92 4.10 6.62
C ALA A 29 -6.41 3.01 5.66
N LEU A 30 -5.48 2.14 6.08
CA LEU A 30 -5.04 0.98 5.29
C LEU A 30 -6.19 -0.03 5.05
N GLN A 31 -7.06 -0.24 6.04
CA GLN A 31 -8.25 -1.09 5.90
C GLN A 31 -9.26 -0.50 4.90
N GLU A 32 -9.52 0.81 4.99
CA GLU A 32 -10.39 1.51 4.05
C GLU A 32 -9.80 1.50 2.64
N PHE A 33 -8.51 1.76 2.52
CA PHE A 33 -7.76 1.68 1.27
C PHE A 33 -7.92 0.29 0.64
N TYR A 34 -7.73 -0.79 1.40
CA TYR A 34 -7.92 -2.16 0.91
C TYR A 34 -9.34 -2.37 0.37
N ALA A 35 -10.36 -1.93 1.12
CA ALA A 35 -11.75 -2.08 0.74
C ALA A 35 -12.08 -1.34 -0.58
N GLU A 36 -11.53 -0.15 -0.78
CA GLU A 36 -11.69 0.62 -2.01
C GLU A 36 -10.85 0.07 -3.16
N PHE A 37 -9.62 -0.36 -2.89
CA PHE A 37 -8.71 -0.90 -3.89
C PHE A 37 -9.24 -2.21 -4.48
N LYS A 38 -9.81 -3.09 -3.64
CA LYS A 38 -10.42 -4.36 -4.06
C LYS A 38 -11.60 -4.18 -5.03
N LYS A 39 -12.28 -3.03 -5.01
CA LYS A 39 -13.37 -2.71 -5.96
C LYS A 39 -12.85 -2.42 -7.37
N LEU A 40 -11.58 -2.06 -7.49
CA LEU A 40 -10.94 -1.83 -8.79
C LEU A 40 -10.66 -3.15 -9.50
N LYS A 41 -10.43 -3.08 -10.81
CA LYS A 41 -9.99 -4.22 -11.62
C LYS A 41 -8.55 -3.98 -12.09
N PRO A 42 -7.73 -5.04 -12.21
CA PRO A 42 -6.42 -4.90 -12.80
C PRO A 42 -6.52 -4.41 -14.25
N SER A 43 -5.54 -3.62 -14.67
CA SER A 43 -5.44 -3.13 -16.04
C SER A 43 -5.28 -4.30 -17.01
N LYS A 44 -6.06 -4.27 -18.09
CA LYS A 44 -5.91 -5.22 -19.21
C LYS A 44 -4.70 -4.89 -20.08
N LYS A 45 -4.26 -3.63 -20.08
CA LYS A 45 -3.12 -3.17 -20.86
C LYS A 45 -1.85 -3.42 -20.07
N TYR A 46 -0.93 -4.17 -20.66
CA TYR A 46 0.36 -4.46 -20.05
C TYR A 46 1.35 -3.34 -20.32
N GLU A 47 1.82 -2.68 -19.26
CA GLU A 47 2.92 -1.74 -19.36
C GLU A 47 4.25 -2.51 -19.35
N ARG A 48 4.95 -2.49 -20.49
CA ARG A 48 6.31 -3.01 -20.61
C ARG A 48 7.27 -1.92 -20.14
N ARG A 49 8.10 -2.25 -19.16
CA ARG A 49 9.29 -1.49 -18.77
C ARG A 49 10.48 -2.42 -18.99
N ASP A 50 11.46 -1.99 -19.77
CA ASP A 50 12.48 -2.89 -20.36
C ASP A 50 13.42 -3.55 -19.33
N ILE A 51 13.70 -2.90 -18.19
CA ILE A 51 14.69 -3.37 -17.20
C ILE A 51 14.14 -3.41 -15.76
N LEU A 52 13.20 -2.53 -15.41
CA LEU A 52 12.68 -2.37 -14.05
C LEU A 52 11.36 -3.12 -13.83
N HIS A 53 11.21 -4.30 -14.42
CA HIS A 53 9.92 -4.98 -14.39
C HIS A 53 9.46 -5.42 -13.00
N MET A 54 10.42 -5.62 -12.10
CA MET A 54 10.24 -6.10 -10.74
C MET A 54 10.59 -5.03 -9.69
N SER A 55 10.78 -3.77 -10.08
CA SER A 55 11.11 -2.69 -9.13
C SER A 55 10.04 -2.51 -8.04
N TYR A 56 8.78 -2.81 -8.35
CA TYR A 56 7.68 -2.83 -7.39
C TYR A 56 7.93 -3.77 -6.18
N ILE A 57 8.77 -4.81 -6.32
CA ILE A 57 9.12 -5.70 -5.20
C ILE A 57 9.84 -4.93 -4.09
N PHE A 58 10.70 -3.96 -4.43
CA PHE A 58 11.37 -3.15 -3.42
C PHE A 58 10.38 -2.38 -2.55
N HIS A 59 9.29 -1.88 -3.16
CA HIS A 59 8.21 -1.25 -2.41
C HIS A 59 7.45 -2.27 -1.55
N LEU A 60 7.11 -3.43 -2.09
CA LEU A 60 6.41 -4.48 -1.32
C LEU A 60 7.20 -4.92 -0.08
N VAL A 61 8.52 -5.08 -0.22
CA VAL A 61 9.40 -5.41 0.92
C VAL A 61 9.38 -4.31 1.98
N LYS A 62 9.40 -3.04 1.58
CA LYS A 62 9.34 -1.91 2.52
C LYS A 62 7.98 -1.80 3.20
N ILE A 63 6.89 -1.99 2.46
CA ILE A 63 5.52 -2.02 3.00
C ILE A 63 5.42 -3.15 4.02
N LYS A 64 5.80 -4.38 3.65
CA LYS A 64 5.76 -5.53 4.57
C LYS A 64 6.57 -5.26 5.83
N LYS A 65 7.81 -4.78 5.70
CA LYS A 65 8.64 -4.45 6.85
C LYS A 65 7.99 -3.42 7.77
N ALA A 66 7.35 -2.39 7.20
CA ALA A 66 6.63 -1.39 7.99
C ALA A 66 5.44 -2.00 8.74
N LEU A 67 4.69 -2.91 8.10
CA LEU A 67 3.58 -3.63 8.74
C LEU A 67 4.05 -4.57 9.84
N ASP A 68 5.11 -5.35 9.62
CA ASP A 68 5.74 -6.23 10.62
C ASP A 68 6.21 -5.43 11.85
N GLU A 69 6.71 -4.21 11.64
CA GLU A 69 7.12 -3.27 12.70
C GLU A 69 5.95 -2.46 13.29
N ARG A 70 4.70 -2.69 12.85
CA ARG A 70 3.48 -1.94 13.21
C ARG A 70 3.58 -0.43 12.98
N LYS A 71 4.37 -0.01 11.99
CA LYS A 71 4.54 1.38 11.53
C LYS A 71 3.58 1.66 10.37
N TYR A 72 2.30 1.83 10.69
CA TYR A 72 1.24 1.93 9.69
C TYR A 72 1.33 3.21 8.86
N MET A 73 1.78 4.32 9.45
CA MET A 73 1.98 5.58 8.70
C MET A 73 3.06 5.41 7.64
N ARG A 74 4.14 4.70 8.00
CA ARG A 74 5.19 4.37 7.04
C ARG A 74 4.68 3.45 5.93
N ALA A 75 3.82 2.48 6.26
CA ALA A 75 3.17 1.64 5.25
C ALA A 75 2.29 2.47 4.30
N CYS A 76 1.54 3.47 4.78
CA CYS A 76 0.80 4.42 3.95
C CYS A 76 1.74 5.16 2.97
N ASN A 77 2.85 5.72 3.47
CA ASN A 77 3.83 6.42 2.63
C ASN A 77 4.44 5.52 1.54
N GLU A 78 4.79 4.27 1.88
CA GLU A 78 5.38 3.34 0.91
C GLU A 78 4.36 2.88 -0.16
N LEU A 79 3.08 2.76 0.21
CA LEU A 79 1.99 2.51 -0.75
C LEU A 79 1.78 3.69 -1.69
N ILE A 80 1.78 4.93 -1.18
CA ILE A 80 1.73 6.15 -2.00
C ILE A 80 2.90 6.16 -2.99
N SER A 81 4.10 5.86 -2.52
CA SER A 81 5.30 5.76 -3.37
C SER A 81 5.14 4.70 -4.46
N LEU A 82 4.63 3.51 -4.10
CA LEU A 82 4.36 2.45 -5.06
C LEU A 82 3.32 2.87 -6.11
N MET A 83 2.23 3.54 -5.69
CA MET A 83 1.22 4.06 -6.61
C MET A 83 1.77 5.13 -7.55
N HIS A 84 2.74 5.93 -7.10
CA HIS A 84 3.30 7.03 -7.87
C HIS A 84 4.31 6.54 -8.93
N TYR A 85 5.17 5.60 -8.56
CA TYR A 85 6.29 5.18 -9.41
C TYR A 85 5.99 3.97 -10.29
N GLU A 86 5.04 3.11 -9.91
CA GLU A 86 4.76 1.86 -10.60
C GLU A 86 3.40 1.87 -11.31
N PRO A 87 3.22 1.05 -12.36
CA PRO A 87 1.92 0.83 -12.98
C PRO A 87 1.02 0.04 -12.02
N PHE A 88 0.49 0.70 -10.99
CA PHE A 88 -0.10 0.11 -9.79
C PHE A 88 -1.21 -0.93 -10.06
N LEU A 89 -2.00 -0.70 -11.12
CA LEU A 89 -3.09 -1.59 -11.52
C LEU A 89 -2.63 -2.75 -12.43
N GLN A 90 -1.34 -2.85 -12.77
CA GLN A 90 -0.83 -4.02 -13.50
C GLN A 90 -1.03 -5.27 -12.62
N GLY A 91 -1.58 -6.34 -13.22
CA GLY A 91 -2.10 -7.49 -12.48
C GLY A 91 -1.18 -8.01 -11.37
N ARG A 92 0.13 -8.13 -11.63
CA ARG A 92 1.09 -8.59 -10.62
C ARG A 92 1.19 -7.67 -9.39
N ILE A 93 1.16 -6.34 -9.59
CA ILE A 93 1.25 -5.37 -8.50
C ILE A 93 -0.08 -5.40 -7.75
N TYR A 94 -1.18 -5.33 -8.49
CA TYR A 94 -2.53 -5.37 -7.94
C TYR A 94 -2.75 -6.57 -7.01
N TYR A 95 -2.49 -7.79 -7.49
CA TYR A 95 -2.72 -9.00 -6.69
C TYR A 95 -1.74 -9.14 -5.52
N ASN A 96 -0.48 -8.74 -5.69
CA ASN A 96 0.50 -8.80 -4.60
C ASN A 96 0.20 -7.80 -3.49
N VAL A 97 -0.23 -6.58 -3.83
CA VAL A 97 -0.64 -5.58 -2.82
C VAL A 97 -1.91 -6.03 -2.10
N LEU A 98 -2.93 -6.53 -2.82
CA LEU A 98 -4.14 -7.04 -2.18
C LEU A 98 -3.84 -8.16 -1.20
N LYS A 99 -3.02 -9.15 -1.61
CA LYS A 99 -2.66 -10.26 -0.75
C LYS A 99 -1.90 -9.79 0.49
N LEU A 100 -0.90 -8.92 0.30
CA LEU A 100 -0.11 -8.38 1.42
C LEU A 100 -1.00 -7.67 2.45
N LEU A 101 -1.93 -6.82 2.01
CA LEU A 101 -2.82 -6.10 2.93
C LEU A 101 -3.86 -7.02 3.56
N GLU A 102 -4.35 -8.03 2.84
CA GLU A 102 -5.27 -9.03 3.39
C GLU A 102 -4.61 -9.82 4.52
N ASP A 103 -3.38 -10.29 4.31
CA ASP A 103 -2.63 -11.07 5.30
C ASP A 103 -2.24 -10.21 6.53
N GLU A 104 -1.72 -9.00 6.31
CA GLU A 104 -1.06 -8.22 7.39
C GLU A 104 -1.97 -7.17 8.06
N VAL A 105 -3.07 -6.74 7.42
CA VAL A 105 -3.91 -5.64 7.94
C VAL A 105 -5.33 -6.11 8.27
N ILE A 106 -5.87 -7.04 7.47
CA ILE A 106 -7.24 -7.54 7.63
C ILE A 106 -7.27 -8.77 8.55
N GLN A 107 -6.41 -9.77 8.32
CA GLN A 107 -6.40 -11.00 9.12
C GLN A 107 -5.72 -10.83 10.49
N ASP A 108 -4.73 -9.93 10.60
CA ASP A 108 -4.05 -9.56 11.86
C ASP A 108 -4.94 -8.73 12.84
N ALA A 109 -6.25 -8.66 12.58
CA ALA A 109 -7.26 -8.06 13.46
C ALA A 109 -7.90 -9.07 14.44
N THR A 110 -7.37 -10.30 14.51
CA THR A 110 -7.86 -11.41 15.36
C THR A 110 -6.82 -11.77 16.41
#